data_AF-A0A554I7K9-F1
#
_entry.id   AF-A0A554I7K9-F1
#
_cell.length_a   1.000
_cell.length_b   1.000
_cell.length_c   1.000
_cell.angle_alpha   90.00
_cell.angle_beta   90.00
_cell.angle_gamma   90.00
#
_symmetry.space_group_name_H-M   'P 1'
#
loop_
_entity.id
_entity.type
_entity.pdbx_description
1 polymer ?
#
loop_
_entity_poly.entity_id
_entity_poly.type
_entity_poly.pdbx_seq_one_letter_code
_entity_poly.pdbx_strand_id
1 'polypeptide(L)'
;MLHLVLLLVHTKKVHLKQREVSVINFEEIRDRIFRRSKGDTQDSIERGELRERVVSCVLQKMKDNKQILDFVKTPKYGPADLIDGIDFYVIIMKLERVVIPIQVTGYRFVEEHKRKHPLIDVVAVPDEEEKREEVTRSQIEQIIQKF
;
A
#
# COMPACT_ATOMS: atom_id res chain seq x y z
N MET A 1 3.60 -56.28 -2.91
CA MET A 1 2.93 -55.12 -3.54
C MET A 1 1.96 -54.57 -2.51
N LEU A 2 2.09 -53.42 -1.86
CA LEU A 2 2.80 -52.16 -2.13
C LEU A 2 3.28 -51.56 -0.78
N HIS A 3 4.46 -50.93 -0.80
CA HIS A 3 4.89 -49.89 0.13
C HIS A 3 4.01 -48.63 0.04
N LEU A 4 3.76 -47.93 1.16
CA LEU A 4 3.95 -46.47 1.31
C LEU A 4 3.59 -46.07 2.76
N VAL A 5 4.57 -46.02 3.65
CA VAL A 5 5.24 -44.79 4.15
C VAL A 5 4.31 -43.90 4.99
N LEU A 6 4.46 -44.09 6.31
CA LEU A 6 4.27 -43.07 7.34
C LEU A 6 5.03 -41.80 6.95
N LEU A 7 4.36 -40.66 6.90
CA LEU A 7 5.00 -39.36 7.07
C LEU A 7 4.18 -38.50 8.02
N LEU A 8 4.57 -38.61 9.29
CA LEU A 8 4.35 -37.63 10.34
C LEU A 8 4.83 -36.27 9.84
N VAL A 9 3.90 -35.37 9.52
CA VAL A 9 4.20 -33.95 9.45
C VAL A 9 3.47 -33.27 10.59
N HIS A 10 4.24 -33.11 11.67
CA HIS A 10 4.00 -32.18 12.77
C HIS A 10 4.06 -30.74 12.21
N THR A 11 2.98 -30.26 11.59
CA THR A 11 2.83 -28.84 11.33
C THR A 11 2.17 -28.19 12.53
N LYS A 12 3.01 -27.50 13.30
CA LYS A 12 2.63 -26.55 14.35
C LYS A 12 1.35 -25.81 13.96
N LYS A 13 0.36 -25.84 14.87
CA LYS A 13 -0.80 -24.94 14.88
C LYS A 13 -0.30 -23.50 14.70
N VAL A 14 -0.33 -23.01 13.47
CA VAL A 14 -0.29 -21.57 13.19
C VAL A 14 -1.60 -21.06 13.76
N HIS A 15 -1.52 -20.34 14.89
CA HIS A 15 -2.62 -19.53 15.39
C HIS A 15 -2.84 -18.40 14.38
N LEU A 16 -3.55 -18.71 13.30
CA LEU A 16 -4.22 -17.73 12.47
C LEU A 16 -5.27 -17.09 13.38
N LYS A 17 -4.89 -15.97 14.01
CA LYS A 17 -5.85 -14.99 14.50
C LYS A 17 -6.83 -14.77 13.36
N GLN A 18 -8.07 -15.21 13.55
CA GLN A 18 -9.16 -14.99 12.61
C GLN A 18 -9.21 -13.48 12.35
N ARG A 19 -8.64 -13.04 11.22
CA ARG A 19 -8.91 -11.70 10.71
C ARG A 19 -10.39 -11.70 10.41
N GLU A 20 -11.12 -10.79 11.06
CA GLU A 20 -12.47 -10.43 10.66
C GLU A 20 -12.45 -10.27 9.13
N VAL A 21 -13.19 -11.12 8.45
CA VAL A 21 -13.39 -11.02 7.01
C VAL A 21 -14.11 -9.70 6.82
N SER A 22 -13.41 -8.69 6.31
CA SER A 22 -14.02 -7.42 5.97
C SER A 22 -15.15 -7.72 5.00
N VAL A 23 -16.38 -7.46 5.44
CA VAL A 23 -17.56 -7.59 4.57
C VAL A 23 -17.34 -6.58 3.46
N ILE A 24 -17.07 -7.10 2.26
CA ILE A 24 -16.85 -6.28 1.07
C ILE A 24 -18.13 -5.48 0.82
N ASN A 25 -18.11 -4.18 1.11
CA ASN A 25 -19.24 -3.30 0.86
C ASN A 25 -19.30 -2.97 -0.63
N PHE A 26 -20.06 -3.76 -1.38
CA PHE A 26 -20.23 -3.59 -2.83
C PHE A 26 -20.77 -2.21 -3.22
N GLU A 27 -21.52 -1.53 -2.34
CA GLU A 27 -22.01 -0.18 -2.60
C GLU A 27 -20.87 0.85 -2.58
N GLU A 28 -19.92 0.73 -1.65
CA GLU A 28 -18.74 1.60 -1.60
C GLU A 28 -17.83 1.40 -2.81
N ILE A 29 -17.64 0.16 -3.24
CA ILE A 29 -16.87 -0.16 -4.45
C ILE A 29 -17.54 0.47 -5.68
N ARG A 30 -18.85 0.25 -5.84
CA ARG A 30 -19.64 0.81 -6.94
C ARG A 30 -19.57 2.34 -6.94
N ASP A 31 -19.74 2.97 -5.78
CA ASP A 31 -19.70 4.43 -5.64
C ASP A 31 -18.32 5.00 -5.94
N ARG A 32 -17.24 4.30 -5.56
CA ARG A 32 -15.86 4.72 -5.87
C ARG A 32 -15.58 4.64 -7.37
N ILE A 33 -16.01 3.56 -8.02
CA ILE A 33 -15.95 3.40 -9.49
C ILE A 33 -16.78 4.50 -10.17
N PHE A 34 -18.00 4.75 -9.70
CA PHE A 34 -18.92 5.71 -10.29
C PHE A 34 -18.46 7.17 -10.12
N ARG A 35 -17.91 7.54 -8.96
CA ARG A 35 -17.34 8.88 -8.72
C ARG A 35 -16.14 9.17 -9.62
N ARG A 36 -15.21 8.20 -9.76
CA ARG A 36 -14.08 8.34 -10.70
C ARG A 36 -14.56 8.48 -12.15
N SER A 37 -15.62 7.76 -12.54
CA SER A 37 -16.21 7.86 -13.89
C SER A 37 -16.92 9.18 -14.19
N LYS A 38 -17.29 9.97 -13.16
CA LYS A 38 -18.09 11.19 -13.32
C LYS A 38 -17.36 12.50 -12.96
N GLY A 39 -16.18 12.47 -12.35
CA GLY A 39 -15.63 13.67 -11.70
C GLY A 39 -14.12 13.86 -11.70
N ASP A 40 -13.31 12.90 -12.17
CA ASP A 40 -11.88 13.13 -12.29
C ASP A 40 -11.58 13.89 -13.58
N THR A 41 -11.07 15.12 -13.44
CA THR A 41 -10.48 15.83 -14.57
C THR A 41 -9.22 15.11 -15.03
N GLN A 42 -8.87 15.25 -16.31
CA GLN A 42 -7.62 14.71 -16.85
C GLN A 42 -6.41 15.14 -15.98
N ASP A 43 -6.38 16.41 -15.56
CA ASP A 43 -5.38 16.94 -14.63
C ASP A 43 -5.33 16.23 -13.27
N SER A 44 -6.46 15.72 -12.77
CA SER A 44 -6.52 14.99 -11.50
C SER A 44 -5.85 13.62 -11.64
N ILE A 45 -6.13 12.95 -12.76
CA ILE A 45 -5.56 11.64 -13.11
C ILE A 45 -4.06 11.78 -13.29
N GLU A 46 -3.62 12.74 -14.11
CA GLU A 46 -2.20 12.99 -14.38
C GLU A 46 -1.42 13.35 -13.11
N ARG A 47 -2.03 14.13 -12.21
CA ARG A 47 -1.45 14.41 -10.89
C ARG A 47 -1.38 13.15 -10.02
N GLY A 48 -2.38 12.29 -10.06
CA GLY A 48 -2.35 11.00 -9.35
C GLY A 48 -1.19 10.12 -9.82
N GLU A 49 -1.08 9.93 -11.14
CA GLU A 49 -0.01 9.14 -11.76
C GLU A 49 1.38 9.72 -11.48
N LEU A 50 1.53 11.04 -11.53
CA LEU A 50 2.78 11.72 -11.19
C LEU A 50 3.22 11.40 -9.76
N ARG A 51 2.30 11.45 -8.79
CA ARG A 51 2.61 11.16 -7.39
C ARG A 51 3.03 9.71 -7.19
N GLU A 52 2.31 8.76 -7.80
CA GLU A 52 2.68 7.35 -7.76
C GLU A 52 4.04 7.08 -8.42
N ARG A 53 4.36 7.77 -9.52
CA ARG A 53 5.66 7.67 -10.19
C ARG A 53 6.79 8.15 -9.29
N VAL A 54 6.58 9.27 -8.58
CA VAL A 54 7.55 9.81 -7.64
C VAL A 54 7.78 8.84 -6.48
N VAL A 55 6.72 8.31 -5.89
CA VAL A 55 6.83 7.30 -4.82
C VAL A 55 7.53 6.04 -5.32
N SER A 56 7.20 5.56 -6.52
CA SER A 56 7.87 4.40 -7.15
C SER A 56 9.37 4.65 -7.32
N CYS A 57 9.77 5.85 -7.76
CA CYS A 57 11.17 6.24 -7.92
C CYS A 57 11.90 6.25 -6.57
N VAL A 58 11.29 6.84 -5.53
CA VAL A 58 11.85 6.85 -4.18
C VAL A 58 12.01 5.44 -3.62
N LEU A 59 10.98 4.60 -3.72
CA LEU A 59 11.03 3.21 -3.26
C LEU A 59 12.08 2.39 -4.03
N GLN A 60 12.23 2.61 -5.33
CA GLN A 60 13.28 1.97 -6.12
C GLN A 60 14.67 2.38 -5.63
N LYS A 61 14.93 3.68 -5.44
CA LYS A 61 16.21 4.16 -4.87
C LYS A 61 16.46 3.57 -3.47
N MET A 62 15.44 3.48 -2.63
CA MET A 62 15.55 2.86 -1.31
C MET A 62 15.87 1.37 -1.39
N LYS A 63 15.29 0.64 -2.36
CA LYS A 63 15.61 -0.77 -2.63
C LYS A 63 17.05 -0.93 -3.11
N ASP A 64 17.47 -0.11 -4.06
CA ASP A 64 18.84 -0.13 -4.61
C ASP A 64 19.88 0.17 -3.52
N ASN A 65 19.54 1.09 -2.59
CA ASN A 65 20.34 1.41 -1.41
C ASN A 65 20.19 0.40 -0.25
N LYS A 66 19.45 -0.69 -0.45
CA LYS A 66 19.19 -1.75 0.56
C LYS A 66 18.53 -1.24 1.85
N GLN A 67 17.81 -0.12 1.79
CA GLN A 67 17.03 0.42 2.92
C GLN A 67 15.70 -0.33 3.09
N ILE A 68 15.17 -0.87 1.99
CA ILE A 68 14.02 -1.78 1.97
C ILE A 68 14.40 -3.04 1.19
N LEU A 69 13.67 -4.13 1.40
CA LEU A 69 13.89 -5.37 0.67
C LEU A 69 13.25 -5.30 -0.72
N ASP A 70 11.99 -4.88 -0.78
CA ASP A 70 11.24 -4.77 -2.03
C ASP A 70 9.98 -3.89 -1.86
N PHE A 71 9.27 -3.63 -2.94
CA PHE A 71 7.95 -3.01 -2.92
C PHE A 71 7.06 -3.53 -4.06
N VAL A 72 5.75 -3.52 -3.83
CA VAL A 72 4.75 -3.96 -4.81
C VAL A 72 3.72 -2.86 -5.00
N LYS A 73 3.54 -2.38 -6.23
CA LYS A 73 2.44 -1.49 -6.60
C LYS A 73 1.15 -2.31 -6.74
N THR A 74 0.06 -1.88 -6.11
CA THR A 74 -1.24 -2.54 -6.26
C THR A 74 -1.82 -2.24 -7.65
N PRO A 75 -2.50 -3.21 -8.28
CA PRO A 75 -3.22 -2.93 -9.51
C PRO A 75 -4.35 -1.94 -9.24
N LYS A 76 -4.44 -0.91 -10.07
CA LYS A 76 -5.59 0.01 -10.06
C LYS A 76 -6.87 -0.77 -10.23
N TYR A 77 -7.90 -0.40 -9.47
CA TYR A 77 -9.18 -1.12 -9.41
C TYR A 77 -9.11 -2.55 -8.86
N GLY A 78 -7.97 -2.94 -8.27
CA GLY A 78 -7.89 -4.16 -7.47
C GLY A 78 -8.61 -3.98 -6.12
N PRO A 79 -8.96 -5.07 -5.43
CA PRO A 79 -9.59 -5.01 -4.10
C PRO A 79 -8.82 -4.13 -3.10
N ALA A 80 -7.49 -4.17 -3.12
CA ALA A 80 -6.65 -3.34 -2.25
C ALA A 80 -6.77 -1.83 -2.53
N ASP A 81 -6.89 -1.40 -3.79
CA ASP A 81 -7.12 0.01 -4.17
C ASP A 81 -8.58 0.43 -3.89
N LEU A 82 -9.54 -0.46 -4.19
CA LEU A 82 -10.97 -0.14 -4.12
C LEU A 82 -11.58 -0.24 -2.73
N ILE A 83 -11.11 -1.17 -1.91
CA ILE A 83 -11.62 -1.39 -0.56
C ILE A 83 -10.71 -0.62 0.38
N ASP A 84 -9.46 -1.07 0.47
CA ASP A 84 -8.53 -0.62 1.49
C ASP A 84 -7.90 0.74 1.15
N GLY A 85 -7.86 1.15 -0.13
CA GLY A 85 -7.13 2.35 -0.52
C GLY A 85 -5.64 2.19 -0.23
N ILE A 86 -5.03 1.16 -0.83
CA ILE A 86 -3.60 0.89 -0.78
C ILE A 86 -3.06 1.01 -2.20
N ASP A 87 -2.05 1.86 -2.39
CA ASP A 87 -1.33 1.97 -3.67
C ASP A 87 -0.05 1.12 -3.69
N PHE A 88 0.62 0.95 -2.55
CA PHE A 88 1.86 0.18 -2.47
C PHE A 88 1.95 -0.66 -1.19
N TYR A 89 2.63 -1.80 -1.31
CA TYR A 89 3.16 -2.55 -0.19
C TYR A 89 4.68 -2.41 -0.14
N VAL A 90 5.22 -1.92 0.96
CA VAL A 90 6.66 -1.83 1.21
C VAL A 90 7.11 -3.02 2.04
N ILE A 91 8.15 -3.72 1.62
CA ILE A 91 8.65 -4.93 2.26
C ILE A 91 10.01 -4.61 2.87
N ILE A 92 10.14 -4.82 4.18
CA ILE A 92 11.39 -4.61 4.91
C ILE A 92 11.79 -5.88 5.68
N MET A 93 13.06 -5.95 6.06
CA MET A 93 13.58 -6.96 6.97
C MET A 93 14.01 -6.28 8.26
N LYS A 94 13.39 -6.65 9.38
CA LYS A 94 13.86 -6.31 10.73
C LYS A 94 14.37 -7.57 11.41
N LEU A 95 13.75 -7.97 12.52
CA LEU A 95 13.89 -9.32 13.06
C LEU A 95 13.12 -10.36 12.23
N GLU A 96 12.04 -9.92 11.60
CA GLU A 96 11.23 -10.69 10.67
C GLU A 96 10.86 -9.86 9.43
N ARG A 97 10.27 -10.53 8.44
CA ARG A 97 9.76 -9.87 7.23
C ARG A 97 8.48 -9.10 7.57
N VAL A 98 8.50 -7.79 7.40
CA VAL A 98 7.35 -6.92 7.62
C VAL A 98 6.85 -6.36 6.28
N VAL A 99 5.54 -6.30 6.10
CA VAL A 99 4.86 -5.73 4.93
C VAL A 99 4.02 -4.55 5.39
N ILE A 100 4.33 -3.37 4.88
CA ILE A 100 3.72 -2.11 5.28
C ILE A 100 2.85 -1.59 4.11
N PRO A 101 1.52 -1.49 4.28
CA PRO A 101 0.66 -0.87 3.29
C PRO A 101 0.79 0.65 3.34
N ILE A 102 0.91 1.29 2.19
CA ILE A 102 0.89 2.76 2.08
C ILE A 102 -0.09 3.22 1.00
N GLN A 103 -0.76 4.33 1.26
CA GLN A 103 -1.53 5.08 0.27
C GLN A 103 -0.72 6.29 -0.20
N VAL A 104 -0.82 6.63 -1.50
CA VAL A 104 -0.26 7.84 -2.06
C VAL A 104 -1.36 8.85 -2.33
N THR A 105 -1.14 10.11 -1.93
CA THR A 105 -2.11 11.18 -2.21
C THR A 105 -1.45 12.56 -2.22
N GLY A 106 -2.22 13.59 -2.56
CA GLY A 106 -1.83 15.00 -2.36
C GLY A 106 -2.25 15.51 -0.99
N TYR A 107 -1.53 16.49 -0.44
CA TYR A 107 -1.73 17.01 0.92
C TYR A 107 -3.19 17.33 1.28
N ARG A 108 -3.96 17.91 0.35
CA ARG A 108 -5.37 18.29 0.57
C ARG A 108 -6.30 17.10 0.88
N PHE A 109 -5.89 15.87 0.58
CA PHE A 109 -6.71 14.67 0.72
C PHE A 109 -6.27 13.77 1.89
N VAL A 110 -5.23 14.16 2.64
CA VAL A 110 -4.66 13.34 3.71
C VAL A 110 -5.68 13.09 4.82
N GLU A 111 -6.35 14.14 5.29
CA GLU A 111 -7.34 14.03 6.37
C GLU A 111 -8.57 13.22 5.96
N GLU A 112 -9.00 13.35 4.70
CA GLU A 112 -10.08 12.53 4.17
C GLU A 112 -9.71 11.05 4.16
N HIS A 113 -8.49 10.71 3.74
CA HIS A 113 -8.01 9.34 3.73
C HIS A 113 -7.89 8.78 5.14
N LYS A 114 -7.23 9.49 6.06
CA LYS A 114 -7.08 9.05 7.47
C LYS A 114 -8.42 8.78 8.16
N ARG A 115 -9.46 9.54 7.83
CA ARG A 115 -10.81 9.29 8.35
C ARG A 115 -11.43 8.00 7.80
N LYS A 116 -11.19 7.69 6.52
CA LYS A 116 -11.75 6.50 5.85
C LYS A 116 -10.96 5.23 6.17
N HIS A 117 -9.64 5.35 6.23
CA HIS A 117 -8.68 4.25 6.33
C HIS A 117 -7.63 4.54 7.40
N PRO A 118 -8.02 4.59 8.69
CA PRO A 118 -7.15 5.05 9.78
C PRO A 118 -5.93 4.15 10.05
N LEU A 119 -5.94 2.91 9.54
CA LEU A 119 -4.88 1.93 9.73
C LEU A 119 -3.83 1.92 8.61
N ILE A 120 -4.04 2.72 7.56
CA ILE A 120 -3.15 2.77 6.40
C ILE A 120 -2.36 4.07 6.45
N ASP A 121 -1.04 3.95 6.45
CA ASP A 121 -0.15 5.10 6.43
C ASP A 121 -0.24 5.82 5.07
N VAL A 122 -0.20 7.15 5.12
CA VAL A 122 -0.37 8.01 3.94
C VAL A 122 0.92 8.72 3.63
N VAL A 123 1.34 8.65 2.37
CA VAL A 123 2.44 9.44 1.82
C VAL A 123 1.84 10.60 1.02
N ALA A 124 2.00 11.81 1.55
CA ALA A 124 1.56 13.03 0.88
C ALA A 124 2.68 13.57 0.00
N VAL A 125 2.48 13.55 -1.32
CA VAL A 125 3.48 14.02 -2.27
C VAL A 125 3.28 15.51 -2.53
N PRO A 126 4.30 16.36 -2.31
CA PRO A 126 4.23 17.80 -2.60
C PRO A 126 4.01 18.09 -4.08
N ASP A 127 3.30 19.17 -4.37
CA ASP A 127 3.16 19.63 -5.74
C ASP A 127 4.46 20.35 -6.18
N GLU A 128 5.22 20.96 -5.26
CA GLU A 128 6.52 21.58 -5.52
C GLU A 128 7.59 20.54 -5.89
N GLU A 129 8.24 20.72 -7.05
CA GLU A 129 9.15 19.74 -7.62
C GLU A 129 10.48 19.62 -6.84
N GLU A 130 11.08 20.75 -6.44
CA GLU A 130 12.42 20.80 -5.82
C GLU A 130 12.55 19.95 -4.56
N LYS A 131 11.48 19.86 -3.75
CA LYS A 131 11.47 19.15 -2.47
C LYS A 131 10.74 17.81 -2.54
N ARG A 132 10.16 17.49 -3.69
CA ARG A 132 9.20 16.39 -3.82
C ARG A 132 9.80 15.06 -3.39
N GLU A 133 11.00 14.76 -3.88
CA GLU A 133 11.68 13.50 -3.59
C GLU A 133 12.10 13.41 -2.11
N GLU A 134 12.76 14.44 -1.59
CA GLU A 134 13.27 14.49 -0.22
C GLU A 134 12.14 14.34 0.80
N VAL A 135 11.07 15.11 0.65
CA VAL A 135 9.91 15.09 1.55
C VAL A 135 9.17 13.75 1.46
N THR A 136 9.02 13.19 0.26
CA THR A 136 8.41 11.87 0.05
C THR A 136 9.24 10.78 0.73
N ARG A 137 10.57 10.81 0.56
CA ARG A 137 11.50 9.87 1.17
C ARG A 137 11.44 9.93 2.70
N SER A 138 11.51 11.14 3.27
CA SER A 138 11.44 11.33 4.72
C SER A 138 10.15 10.77 5.32
N GLN A 139 9.00 10.99 4.66
CA GLN A 139 7.72 10.41 5.09
C GLN A 139 7.73 8.88 5.07
N ILE A 140 8.25 8.26 4.01
CA ILE A 140 8.35 6.80 3.91
C ILE A 140 9.27 6.24 5.00
N GLU A 141 10.41 6.90 5.27
CA GLU A 141 11.32 6.52 6.33
C GLU A 141 10.66 6.59 7.72
N GLN A 142 9.89 7.65 7.99
CA GLN A 142 9.14 7.78 9.24
C GLN A 142 8.09 6.68 9.39
N ILE A 143 7.40 6.30 8.31
CA ILE A 143 6.44 5.18 8.31
C ILE A 143 7.15 3.87 8.66
N ILE A 144 8.28 3.57 8.01
CA ILE A 144 9.07 2.36 8.25
C ILE A 144 9.58 2.26 9.70
N GLN A 145 9.92 3.39 10.31
CA GLN A 145 10.39 3.46 11.70
C GLN A 145 9.33 3.09 12.73
N LYS A 146 8.03 3.17 12.40
CA LYS A 146 6.94 2.79 13.32
C LYS A 146 6.78 1.27 13.52
N PHE A 147 7.28 0.48 12.56
CA PHE A 147 7.21 -0.98 12.59
C PHE A 147 8.45 -1.58 13.25
#